data_AF-A0A5C7X3T7-F1
#
_entry.id   AF-A0A5C7X3T7-F1
#
_cell.length_a   1.000
_cell.length_b   1.000
_cell.length_c   1.000
_cell.angle_alpha   90.00
_cell.angle_beta   90.00
_cell.angle_gamma   90.00
#
_symmetry.space_group_name_H-M   'P 1'
#
loop_
_entity.id
_entity.type
_entity.pdbx_description
1 polymer ?
#
loop_
_entity_poly.entity_id
_entity_poly.type
_entity_poly.pdbx_seq_one_letter_code
_entity_poly.pdbx_strand_id
1 'polypeptide(L)'
;MPNIAHCVTTLGLLFCSQSVLACLDAQALNGLADKEMQYMLQRIPPAFADAVSDQLIQGQMTAVSADACEAHWQLRLPAADIAEAQALLQADPAKQIMLAAQGYQIPEQAVLEADFAVDAGSLQVKHQDTLQTSALGKLRASVELMYAMLTQARANGQSHAEPWTGADKQALAADCQQSPSVKQPAACDCYVAGLAEKYSARQVRYNRYLSTNPYAFATGNGADFKQLDKKLQADCGLAASR
;
A
#
# COMPACT_ATOMS: atom_id res chain seq x y z
N MET A 1 -38.78 76.60 30.39
CA MET A 1 -38.36 75.44 31.19
C MET A 1 -38.41 74.21 30.28
N PRO A 2 -37.30 73.47 30.15
CA PRO A 2 -37.05 72.55 29.04
C PRO A 2 -37.32 71.09 29.42
N ASN A 3 -37.40 70.19 28.44
CA ASN A 3 -36.66 68.92 28.46
C ASN A 3 -36.80 68.17 27.13
N ILE A 4 -35.70 68.15 26.38
CA ILE A 4 -35.47 67.31 25.21
C ILE A 4 -34.95 65.97 25.77
N ALA A 5 -35.71 64.89 25.60
CA ALA A 5 -35.27 63.55 25.95
C ALA A 5 -34.39 62.99 24.82
N HIS A 6 -33.12 62.74 25.13
CA HIS A 6 -32.18 62.06 24.25
C HIS A 6 -32.44 60.56 24.24
N CYS A 7 -32.77 60.02 23.07
CA CYS A 7 -32.76 58.58 22.82
C CYS A 7 -31.32 58.18 22.44
N VAL A 8 -30.60 57.55 23.38
CA VAL A 8 -29.26 57.02 23.14
C VAL A 8 -29.41 55.62 22.53
N THR A 9 -29.17 55.50 21.23
CA THR A 9 -29.14 54.22 20.51
C THR A 9 -27.78 53.57 20.69
N THR A 10 -27.67 52.59 21.59
CA THR A 10 -26.46 51.79 21.79
C THR A 10 -26.36 50.74 20.69
N LEU A 11 -25.45 50.96 19.73
CA LEU A 11 -25.15 50.04 18.64
C LEU A 11 -24.31 48.86 19.18
N GLY A 12 -24.95 47.73 19.43
CA GLY A 12 -24.28 46.49 19.84
C GLY A 12 -23.54 45.85 18.68
N LEU A 13 -22.21 46.00 18.66
CA LEU A 13 -21.30 45.23 17.81
C LEU A 13 -21.32 43.76 18.26
N LEU A 14 -22.17 42.97 17.61
CA LEU A 14 -22.08 41.51 17.61
C LEU A 14 -20.80 41.10 16.87
N PHE A 15 -19.73 40.87 17.64
CA PHE A 15 -18.58 40.11 17.18
C PHE A 15 -19.04 38.66 16.98
N CYS A 16 -19.44 38.33 15.75
CA CYS A 16 -19.45 36.94 15.31
C CYS A 16 -17.99 36.48 15.24
N SER A 17 -17.50 35.88 16.31
CA SER A 17 -16.31 35.04 16.27
C SER A 17 -16.60 33.92 15.28
N GLN A 18 -16.12 34.04 14.05
CA GLN A 18 -16.07 32.91 13.15
C GLN A 18 -15.12 31.90 13.79
N SER A 19 -15.69 30.87 14.42
CA SER A 19 -14.94 29.67 14.75
C SER A 19 -14.38 29.15 13.43
N VAL A 20 -13.10 29.40 13.19
CA VAL A 20 -12.38 28.72 12.11
C VAL A 20 -12.48 27.25 12.48
N LEU A 21 -13.29 26.51 11.73
CA LEU A 21 -13.40 25.07 11.91
C LEU A 21 -12.01 24.49 11.67
N ALA A 22 -11.41 23.94 12.73
CA ALA A 22 -10.14 23.23 12.63
C ALA A 22 -10.29 22.15 11.54
N CYS A 23 -9.37 22.13 10.58
CA CYS A 23 -9.47 21.25 9.42
C CYS A 23 -9.13 19.79 9.74
N LEU A 24 -8.51 19.52 10.89
CA LEU A 24 -8.19 18.17 11.35
C LEU A 24 -8.89 17.87 12.67
N ASP A 25 -10.16 17.49 12.59
CA ASP A 25 -10.85 16.82 13.69
C ASP A 25 -10.57 15.30 13.68
N ALA A 26 -11.10 14.57 14.67
CA ALA A 26 -10.89 13.13 14.78
C ALA A 26 -11.43 12.35 13.57
N GLN A 27 -12.52 12.82 12.95
CA GLN A 27 -13.10 12.16 11.78
C GLN A 27 -12.22 12.38 10.54
N ALA A 28 -11.71 13.60 10.35
CA ALA A 28 -10.77 13.94 9.30
C ALA A 28 -9.47 13.16 9.43
N LEU A 29 -8.92 13.00 10.64
CA LEU A 29 -7.72 12.22 10.90
C LEU A 29 -7.91 10.72 10.59
N ASN A 30 -9.05 10.13 10.98
CA ASN A 30 -9.37 8.74 10.62
C ASN A 30 -9.51 8.58 9.10
N GLY A 31 -10.26 9.49 8.46
CA GLY A 31 -10.41 9.47 7.00
C GLY A 31 -9.09 9.68 6.25
N LEU A 32 -8.16 10.46 6.82
CA LEU A 32 -6.82 10.64 6.28
C LEU A 32 -5.97 9.37 6.43
N ALA A 33 -6.03 8.71 7.60
CA ALA A 33 -5.36 7.42 7.82
C ALA A 33 -5.83 6.35 6.81
N ASP A 34 -7.14 6.25 6.60
CA ASP A 34 -7.73 5.32 5.64
C ASP A 34 -7.29 5.62 4.20
N LYS A 35 -7.28 6.91 3.80
CA LYS A 35 -6.80 7.35 2.48
C LYS A 35 -5.33 7.01 2.26
N GLU A 36 -4.47 7.25 3.25
CA GLU A 36 -3.05 6.95 3.16
C GLU A 36 -2.78 5.44 3.06
N MET A 37 -3.46 4.64 3.88
CA MET A 37 -3.36 3.19 3.80
C MET A 37 -3.86 2.66 2.44
N GLN A 38 -4.99 3.18 1.95
CA GLN A 38 -5.53 2.80 0.65
C GLN A 38 -4.59 3.21 -0.50
N TYR A 39 -3.98 4.40 -0.44
CA TYR A 39 -2.99 4.85 -1.40
C TYR A 39 -1.80 3.88 -1.46
N MET A 40 -1.29 3.47 -0.30
CA MET A 40 -0.19 2.51 -0.22
C MET A 40 -0.59 1.13 -0.72
N LEU A 41 -1.77 0.61 -0.36
CA LEU A 41 -2.27 -0.69 -0.84
C LEU A 41 -2.42 -0.75 -2.36
N GLN A 42 -2.70 0.38 -3.02
CA GLN A 42 -2.84 0.45 -4.48
C GLN A 42 -1.50 0.49 -5.23
N ARG A 43 -0.40 0.85 -4.56
CA ARG A 43 0.90 1.12 -5.18
C ARG A 43 1.99 0.16 -4.76
N ILE A 44 1.98 -0.23 -3.49
CA ILE A 44 3.03 -1.05 -2.91
C ILE A 44 2.80 -2.52 -3.31
N PRO A 45 3.87 -3.25 -3.66
CA PRO A 45 3.77 -4.65 -4.06
C PRO A 45 3.02 -5.56 -3.07
N PRO A 46 2.40 -6.64 -3.54
CA PRO A 46 1.39 -7.40 -2.79
C PRO A 46 1.82 -7.98 -1.44
N ALA A 47 3.12 -8.16 -1.16
CA ALA A 47 3.55 -8.56 0.18
C ALA A 47 3.12 -7.55 1.27
N PHE A 48 2.99 -6.26 0.93
CA PHE A 48 2.44 -5.25 1.82
C PHE A 48 0.97 -5.49 2.13
N ALA A 49 0.16 -5.76 1.10
CA ALA A 49 -1.26 -6.04 1.27
C ALA A 49 -1.51 -7.28 2.14
N ASP A 50 -0.68 -8.32 1.99
CA ASP A 50 -0.76 -9.50 2.85
C ASP A 50 -0.41 -9.14 4.32
N ALA A 51 0.64 -8.35 4.56
CA ALA A 51 1.00 -7.91 5.91
C ALA A 51 -0.06 -7.01 6.57
N VAL A 52 -0.76 -6.16 5.79
CA VAL A 52 -1.94 -5.41 6.25
C VAL A 52 -3.09 -6.36 6.58
N SER A 53 -3.39 -7.32 5.70
CA SER A 53 -4.45 -8.31 5.92
C SER A 53 -4.21 -9.18 7.15
N ASP A 54 -2.94 -9.47 7.46
CA ASP A 54 -2.51 -10.20 8.65
C ASP A 54 -2.49 -9.33 9.92
N GLN A 55 -2.91 -8.07 9.82
CA GLN A 55 -2.93 -7.10 10.91
C GLN A 55 -1.56 -6.83 11.54
N LEU A 56 -0.49 -7.06 10.78
CA LEU A 56 0.89 -6.85 11.24
C LEU A 56 1.35 -5.39 11.08
N ILE A 57 0.64 -4.62 10.24
CA ILE A 57 0.87 -3.19 10.01
C ILE A 57 -0.21 -2.38 10.71
N GLN A 58 0.21 -1.35 11.45
CA GLN A 58 -0.70 -0.46 12.17
C GLN A 58 -0.35 0.99 11.87
N GLY A 59 -1.35 1.80 11.50
CA GLY A 59 -1.19 3.23 11.27
C GLY A 59 -1.99 4.05 12.29
N GLN A 60 -1.40 5.13 12.79
CA GLN A 60 -2.07 6.09 13.65
C GLN A 60 -1.81 7.52 13.14
N MET A 61 -2.88 8.30 13.00
CA MET A 61 -2.81 9.68 12.54
C MET A 61 -3.18 10.62 13.69
N THR A 62 -2.38 11.66 13.91
CA THR A 62 -2.63 12.71 14.91
C THR A 62 -2.44 14.09 14.30
N ALA A 63 -3.10 15.11 14.83
CA ALA A 63 -2.85 16.48 14.38
C ALA A 63 -1.54 17.01 15.01
N VAL A 64 -0.65 17.55 14.16
CA VAL A 64 0.46 18.41 14.61
C VAL A 64 -0.08 19.81 14.88
N SER A 65 -0.87 20.32 13.92
CA SER A 65 -1.59 21.58 14.04
C SER A 65 -2.93 21.48 13.33
N ALA A 66 -4.01 21.46 14.11
CA ALA A 66 -5.35 21.31 13.58
C ALA A 66 -5.85 22.54 12.80
N ASP A 67 -5.29 23.72 13.08
CA ASP A 67 -5.62 24.96 12.38
C ASP A 67 -4.79 25.14 11.09
N ALA A 68 -3.56 24.60 11.06
CA ALA A 68 -2.69 24.66 9.87
C ALA A 68 -2.85 23.45 8.92
N CYS A 69 -3.72 22.51 9.27
CA CYS A 69 -3.95 21.25 8.53
C CYS A 69 -2.71 20.39 8.42
N GLU A 70 -1.95 20.32 9.50
CA GLU A 70 -0.73 19.51 9.59
C GLU A 70 -1.01 18.26 10.42
N ALA A 71 -0.76 17.11 9.81
CA ALA A 71 -0.93 15.79 10.40
C ALA A 71 0.42 15.12 10.60
N HIS A 72 0.47 14.27 11.62
CA HIS A 72 1.55 13.35 11.92
C HIS A 72 1.03 11.93 11.70
N TRP A 73 1.75 11.15 10.90
CA TRP A 73 1.48 9.74 10.72
C TRP A 73 2.57 8.91 11.38
N GLN A 74 2.15 8.01 12.25
CA GLN A 74 2.98 6.94 12.78
C GLN A 74 2.55 5.61 12.15
N LEU A 75 3.46 4.95 11.43
CA LEU A 75 3.25 3.65 10.80
C LEU A 75 4.17 2.61 11.44
N ARG A 76 3.57 1.57 12.04
CA ARG A 76 4.30 0.44 12.60
C ARG A 76 4.39 -0.70 11.58
N LEU A 77 5.61 -1.15 11.32
CA LEU A 77 5.95 -2.27 10.45
C LEU A 77 6.40 -3.50 11.28
N PRO A 78 6.28 -4.71 10.73
CA PRO A 78 6.76 -5.92 11.39
C PRO A 78 8.29 -5.95 11.41
N ALA A 79 8.90 -6.18 12.58
CA ALA A 79 10.35 -6.26 12.70
C ALA A 79 10.97 -7.41 11.86
N ALA A 80 10.22 -8.51 11.69
CA ALA A 80 10.64 -9.64 10.86
C ALA A 80 10.79 -9.25 9.37
N ASP A 81 9.87 -8.43 8.85
CA ASP A 81 9.89 -7.96 7.46
C ASP A 81 11.07 -7.02 7.22
N ILE A 82 11.36 -6.15 8.20
CA ILE A 82 12.54 -5.28 8.18
C ILE A 82 13.82 -6.11 8.16
N ALA A 83 13.93 -7.09 9.06
CA ALA A 83 15.11 -7.94 9.17
C ALA A 83 15.35 -8.76 7.89
N GLU A 84 14.29 -9.32 7.29
CA GLU A 84 14.37 -10.03 6.01
C GLU A 84 14.84 -9.10 4.88
N ALA A 85 14.27 -7.89 4.77
CA ALA A 85 14.67 -6.93 3.75
C ALA A 85 16.13 -6.47 3.91
N GLN A 86 16.59 -6.27 5.15
CA GLN A 86 18.00 -5.95 5.44
C GLN A 86 18.92 -7.10 5.04
N ALA A 87 18.57 -8.35 5.36
CA ALA A 87 19.35 -9.52 4.96
C ALA A 87 19.45 -9.64 3.43
N LEU A 88 18.35 -9.36 2.70
CA LEU A 88 18.32 -9.34 1.24
C LEU A 88 19.24 -8.26 0.65
N LEU A 89 19.29 -7.07 1.25
CA LEU A 89 20.22 -6.02 0.82
C LEU A 89 21.68 -6.38 1.10
N GLN A 90 21.97 -6.94 2.26
CA GLN A 90 23.33 -7.33 2.64
C GLN A 90 23.88 -8.45 1.75
N ALA A 91 23.01 -9.31 1.22
CA ALA A 91 23.37 -10.34 0.25
C ALA A 91 23.73 -9.77 -1.14
N ASP A 92 23.36 -8.53 -1.45
CA ASP A 92 23.67 -7.84 -2.71
C ASP A 92 24.21 -6.41 -2.46
N PRO A 93 25.50 -6.29 -2.11
CA PRO A 93 26.13 -5.01 -1.81
C PRO A 93 26.05 -4.00 -2.97
N ALA A 94 26.03 -4.47 -4.22
CA ALA A 94 25.92 -3.60 -5.39
C ALA A 94 24.54 -2.94 -5.46
N LYS A 95 23.47 -3.70 -5.22
CA LYS A 95 22.10 -3.18 -5.11
C LYS A 95 21.96 -2.20 -3.95
N GLN A 96 22.57 -2.48 -2.81
CA GLN A 96 22.58 -1.57 -1.66
C GLN A 96 23.21 -0.21 -2.02
N ILE A 97 24.40 -0.20 -2.65
CA ILE A 97 25.08 1.03 -3.07
C ILE A 97 24.23 1.80 -4.08
N MET A 98 23.68 1.12 -5.08
CA MET A 98 22.86 1.72 -6.13
C MET A 98 21.59 2.37 -5.56
N LEU A 99 20.90 1.72 -4.61
CA LEU A 99 19.70 2.26 -3.98
C LEU A 99 20.03 3.45 -3.07
N ALA A 100 21.09 3.35 -2.29
CA ALA A 100 21.55 4.44 -1.43
C ALA A 100 21.95 5.69 -2.23
N ALA A 101 22.60 5.53 -3.39
CA ALA A 101 22.94 6.63 -4.28
C ALA A 101 21.71 7.36 -4.86
N GLN A 102 20.56 6.69 -4.92
CA GLN A 102 19.28 7.25 -5.36
C GLN A 102 18.45 7.80 -4.18
N GLY A 103 18.98 7.79 -2.97
CA GLY A 103 18.29 8.24 -1.76
C GLY A 103 17.25 7.25 -1.23
N TYR A 104 17.18 6.03 -1.77
CA TYR A 104 16.31 5.00 -1.24
C TYR A 104 16.95 4.29 -0.04
N GLN A 105 16.15 4.06 0.99
CA GLN A 105 16.58 3.39 2.22
C GLN A 105 15.47 2.43 2.69
N ILE A 106 15.88 1.24 3.15
CA ILE A 106 15.00 0.33 3.88
C ILE A 106 14.82 0.87 5.30
N PRO A 107 13.62 0.78 5.88
CA PRO A 107 13.40 1.11 7.29
C PRO A 107 14.43 0.45 8.22
N GLU A 108 15.03 1.22 9.11
CA GLU A 108 15.91 0.69 10.17
C GLU A 108 15.14 0.40 11.46
N GLN A 109 13.93 0.96 11.58
CA GLN A 109 13.11 0.90 12.78
C GLN A 109 11.70 0.42 12.42
N ALA A 110 11.06 -0.26 13.37
CA ALA A 110 9.70 -0.75 13.23
C ALA A 110 8.65 0.36 13.23
N VAL A 111 8.99 1.57 13.68
CA VAL A 111 8.07 2.72 13.71
C VAL A 111 8.61 3.77 12.76
N LEU A 112 7.81 4.13 11.76
CA LEU A 112 8.09 5.19 10.81
C LEU A 112 7.16 6.36 11.08
N GLU A 113 7.69 7.57 10.97
CA GLU A 113 6.98 8.79 11.31
C GLU A 113 7.11 9.82 10.19
N ALA A 114 6.02 10.54 9.92
CA ALA A 114 6.02 11.61 8.94
C ALA A 114 5.00 12.70 9.31
N ASP A 115 5.48 13.94 9.33
CA ASP A 115 4.64 15.13 9.36
C ASP A 115 4.38 15.61 7.94
N PHE A 116 3.15 16.03 7.65
CA PHE A 116 2.75 16.55 6.34
C PHE A 116 1.50 17.43 6.43
N ALA A 117 1.32 18.28 5.42
CA ALA A 117 0.16 19.15 5.33
C ALA A 117 -0.88 18.63 4.32
N VAL A 118 -2.15 18.93 4.60
CA VAL A 118 -3.28 18.63 3.71
C VAL A 118 -4.07 19.88 3.35
N ASP A 119 -4.83 19.81 2.27
CA ASP A 119 -5.81 20.82 1.90
C ASP A 119 -7.07 20.71 2.79
N ALA A 120 -7.44 21.81 3.44
CA ALA A 120 -8.53 21.85 4.42
C ALA A 120 -9.89 21.32 3.91
N GLY A 121 -10.18 21.51 2.61
CA GLY A 121 -11.48 21.13 2.02
C GLY A 121 -11.53 19.71 1.44
N SER A 122 -10.39 19.12 1.10
CA SER A 122 -10.33 17.82 0.39
C SER A 122 -9.58 16.74 1.16
N LEU A 123 -8.83 17.13 2.19
CA LEU A 123 -7.83 16.31 2.89
C LEU A 123 -6.83 15.66 1.92
N GLN A 124 -6.58 16.27 0.77
CA GLN A 124 -5.52 15.83 -0.13
C GLN A 124 -4.18 16.31 0.43
N VAL A 125 -3.19 15.41 0.42
CA VAL A 125 -1.81 15.74 0.78
C VAL A 125 -1.28 16.79 -0.18
N LYS A 126 -0.67 17.85 0.35
CA LYS A 126 -0.06 18.90 -0.47
C LYS A 126 1.06 18.32 -1.32
N HIS A 127 1.17 18.79 -2.56
CA HIS A 127 2.12 18.23 -3.53
C HIS A 127 3.56 18.15 -3.01
N GLN A 128 4.03 19.18 -2.31
CA GLN A 128 5.37 19.22 -1.72
C GLN A 128 5.65 18.05 -0.76
N ASP A 129 4.62 17.58 -0.04
CA ASP A 129 4.71 16.47 0.92
C ASP A 129 4.54 15.10 0.26
N THR A 130 4.28 15.06 -1.05
CA THR A 130 4.29 13.82 -1.84
C THR A 130 5.65 13.52 -2.47
N LEU A 131 6.55 14.51 -2.51
CA LEU A 131 7.88 14.35 -3.10
C LEU A 131 8.75 13.42 -2.25
N GLN A 132 9.58 12.59 -2.89
CA GLN A 132 10.49 11.67 -2.20
C GLN A 132 11.54 12.36 -1.29
N THR A 133 11.66 13.68 -1.35
CA THR A 133 12.52 14.46 -0.46
C THR A 133 11.83 14.84 0.85
N SER A 134 10.49 14.85 0.89
CA SER A 134 9.66 15.16 2.05
C SER A 134 9.54 13.96 3.01
N ALA A 135 9.10 14.19 4.25
CA ALA A 135 8.97 13.14 5.26
C ALA A 135 8.00 12.03 4.82
N LEU A 136 6.79 12.40 4.38
CA LEU A 136 5.79 11.43 3.94
C LEU A 136 6.20 10.72 2.64
N GLY A 137 6.77 11.44 1.68
CA GLY A 137 7.29 10.82 0.45
C GLY A 137 8.41 9.81 0.72
N LYS A 138 9.32 10.10 1.66
CA LYS A 138 10.35 9.16 2.12
C LYS A 138 9.74 7.92 2.78
N LEU A 139 8.81 8.12 3.71
CA LEU A 139 8.12 7.02 4.40
C LEU A 139 7.47 6.08 3.37
N ARG A 140 6.68 6.61 2.45
CA ARG A 140 6.02 5.83 1.38
C ARG A 140 7.05 5.08 0.53
N ALA A 141 8.09 5.75 0.06
CA ALA A 141 9.13 5.16 -0.78
C ALA A 141 9.93 4.06 -0.06
N SER A 142 10.25 4.24 1.22
CA SER A 142 10.96 3.25 2.04
C SER A 142 10.12 1.99 2.25
N VAL A 143 8.83 2.14 2.54
CA VAL A 143 7.92 0.99 2.68
C VAL A 143 7.73 0.29 1.32
N GLU A 144 7.58 1.07 0.24
CA GLU A 144 7.44 0.54 -1.12
C GLU A 144 8.64 -0.32 -1.51
N LEU A 145 9.85 0.22 -1.33
CA LEU A 145 11.09 -0.50 -1.64
C LEU A 145 11.19 -1.79 -0.81
N MET A 146 10.92 -1.72 0.49
CA MET A 146 10.99 -2.87 1.38
C MET A 146 10.06 -3.99 0.90
N TYR A 147 8.78 -3.69 0.68
CA TYR A 147 7.83 -4.72 0.25
C TYR A 147 8.00 -5.14 -1.22
N ALA A 148 8.63 -4.31 -2.06
CA ALA A 148 9.07 -4.75 -3.39
C ALA A 148 10.15 -5.84 -3.30
N MET A 149 11.11 -5.67 -2.39
CA MET A 149 12.13 -6.69 -2.13
C MET A 149 11.55 -7.97 -1.55
N LEU A 150 10.65 -7.85 -0.56
CA LEU A 150 9.99 -9.00 0.07
C LEU A 150 9.10 -9.74 -0.93
N THR A 151 8.35 -9.03 -1.78
CA THR A 151 7.55 -9.65 -2.85
C THR A 151 8.43 -10.47 -3.79
N GLN A 152 9.60 -9.94 -4.19
CA GLN A 152 10.55 -10.66 -5.04
C GLN A 152 11.14 -11.90 -4.38
N ALA A 153 11.55 -11.78 -3.11
CA ALA A 153 12.17 -12.89 -2.37
C ALA A 153 11.15 -14.00 -2.08
N ARG A 154 9.98 -13.62 -1.55
CA ARG A 154 8.94 -14.57 -1.12
C ARG A 154 8.25 -15.26 -2.29
N ALA A 155 8.31 -14.70 -3.51
CA ALA A 155 7.77 -15.34 -4.72
C ALA A 155 8.37 -16.73 -5.01
N ASN A 156 9.62 -16.98 -4.60
CA ASN A 156 10.31 -18.28 -4.83
C ASN A 156 10.76 -18.96 -3.53
N GLY A 157 10.40 -18.42 -2.37
CA GLY A 157 10.76 -19.03 -1.08
C GLY A 157 10.21 -20.46 -0.96
N GLN A 158 10.92 -21.35 -0.28
CA GLN A 158 10.35 -22.64 0.10
C GLN A 158 9.36 -22.42 1.24
N SER A 159 8.07 -22.26 0.90
CA SER A 159 6.99 -22.36 1.87
C SER A 159 6.44 -23.77 1.81
N HIS A 160 6.24 -24.41 2.95
CA HIS A 160 5.20 -25.43 3.02
C HIS A 160 3.90 -24.73 2.63
N ALA A 161 3.30 -25.10 1.50
CA ALA A 161 2.09 -24.47 1.04
C ALA A 161 1.00 -24.78 2.07
N GLU A 162 0.59 -23.78 2.86
CA GLU A 162 -0.67 -23.90 3.57
C GLU A 162 -1.77 -24.19 2.55
N PRO A 163 -2.72 -25.09 2.87
CA PRO A 163 -3.83 -25.36 1.99
C PRO A 163 -4.55 -24.05 1.65
N TRP A 164 -4.74 -23.80 0.35
CA TRP A 164 -5.42 -22.58 -0.08
C TRP A 164 -6.82 -22.51 0.50
N THR A 165 -7.19 -21.32 0.98
CA THR A 165 -8.55 -21.08 1.43
C THR A 165 -9.53 -21.15 0.26
N GLY A 166 -10.82 -21.38 0.55
CA GLY A 166 -11.86 -21.31 -0.47
C GLY A 166 -11.93 -19.94 -1.15
N ALA A 167 -11.67 -18.87 -0.38
CA ALA A 167 -11.64 -17.50 -0.89
C ALA A 167 -10.48 -17.28 -1.87
N ASP A 168 -9.27 -17.77 -1.57
CA ASP A 168 -8.12 -17.65 -2.48
C ASP A 168 -8.38 -18.37 -3.82
N LYS A 169 -8.96 -19.57 -3.77
CA LYS A 169 -9.32 -20.33 -4.98
C LYS A 169 -10.37 -19.60 -5.81
N GLN A 170 -11.42 -19.08 -5.16
CA GLN A 170 -12.49 -18.33 -5.83
C GLN A 170 -11.99 -17.04 -6.45
N ALA A 171 -11.15 -16.27 -5.75
CA ALA A 171 -10.59 -15.03 -6.26
C ALA A 171 -9.74 -15.28 -7.52
N LEU A 172 -8.89 -16.31 -7.50
CA LEU A 172 -8.07 -16.66 -8.66
C LEU A 172 -8.90 -17.24 -9.82
N ALA A 173 -9.89 -18.07 -9.53
CA ALA A 173 -10.80 -18.60 -10.54
C ALA A 173 -11.59 -17.47 -11.23
N ALA A 174 -12.11 -16.53 -10.46
CA ALA A 174 -12.85 -15.38 -10.98
C ALA A 174 -11.96 -14.51 -11.89
N ASP A 175 -10.73 -14.24 -11.49
CA ASP A 175 -9.78 -13.48 -12.31
C ASP A 175 -9.38 -14.25 -13.59
N CYS A 176 -9.16 -15.57 -13.51
CA CYS A 176 -8.95 -16.41 -14.68
C CYS A 176 -10.13 -16.33 -15.67
N GLN A 177 -11.37 -16.34 -15.17
CA GLN A 177 -12.59 -16.26 -15.99
C GLN A 177 -12.77 -14.91 -16.68
N GLN A 178 -12.08 -13.85 -16.25
CA GLN A 178 -12.10 -12.57 -16.95
C GLN A 178 -11.34 -12.61 -18.28
N SER A 179 -10.49 -13.62 -18.51
CA SER A 179 -9.81 -13.76 -19.79
C SER A 179 -10.81 -14.16 -20.89
N PRO A 180 -10.85 -13.43 -22.02
CA PRO A 180 -11.77 -13.73 -23.13
C PRO A 180 -11.47 -15.08 -23.81
N SER A 181 -10.32 -15.71 -23.54
CA SER A 181 -10.00 -17.05 -24.04
C SER A 181 -10.73 -18.18 -23.28
N VAL A 182 -11.30 -17.89 -22.12
CA VAL A 182 -11.93 -18.90 -21.25
C VAL A 182 -13.35 -19.17 -21.70
N LYS A 183 -13.59 -20.40 -22.17
CA LYS A 183 -14.92 -20.86 -22.63
C LYS A 183 -15.68 -21.69 -21.61
N GLN A 184 -14.97 -22.25 -20.62
CA GLN A 184 -15.51 -23.17 -19.64
C GLN A 184 -14.97 -22.82 -18.25
N PRO A 185 -15.83 -22.50 -17.26
CA PRO A 185 -15.41 -22.19 -15.89
C PRO A 185 -14.50 -23.25 -15.26
N ALA A 186 -14.74 -24.53 -15.56
CA ALA A 186 -13.97 -25.67 -15.07
C ALA A 186 -12.49 -25.65 -15.50
N ALA A 187 -12.14 -24.95 -16.59
CA ALA A 187 -10.75 -24.74 -17.02
C ALA A 187 -9.97 -23.91 -15.98
N CYS A 188 -10.64 -22.91 -15.39
CA CYS A 188 -10.05 -22.10 -14.33
C CYS A 188 -9.91 -22.89 -13.02
N ASP A 189 -10.85 -23.78 -12.70
CA ASP A 189 -10.74 -24.65 -11.52
C ASP A 189 -9.55 -25.62 -11.64
N CYS A 190 -9.36 -26.22 -12.82
CA CYS A 190 -8.17 -27.04 -13.14
C CYS A 190 -6.87 -26.25 -12.95
N TYR A 191 -6.82 -25.03 -13.48
CA TYR A 191 -5.63 -24.18 -13.42
C TYR A 191 -5.29 -23.77 -11.98
N VAL A 192 -6.31 -23.35 -11.21
CA VAL A 192 -6.18 -23.02 -9.79
C VAL A 192 -5.69 -24.21 -8.99
N ALA A 193 -6.25 -25.40 -9.22
CA ALA A 193 -5.84 -26.62 -8.54
C ALA A 193 -4.37 -26.96 -8.82
N GLY A 194 -3.94 -26.90 -10.09
CA GLY A 194 -2.56 -27.19 -10.46
C GLY A 194 -1.54 -26.20 -9.90
N LEU A 195 -1.91 -24.92 -9.73
CA LEU A 195 -1.06 -23.94 -9.05
C LEU A 195 -0.96 -24.24 -7.54
N ALA A 196 -2.08 -24.60 -6.91
CA ALA A 196 -2.15 -24.89 -5.49
C ALA A 196 -1.36 -26.14 -5.08
N GLU A 197 -1.03 -27.03 -6.02
CA GLU A 197 -0.16 -28.18 -5.77
C GLU A 197 1.30 -27.80 -5.49
N LYS A 198 1.76 -26.63 -5.98
CA LYS A 198 3.18 -26.25 -5.90
C LYS A 198 3.45 -24.94 -5.17
N TYR A 199 2.50 -24.02 -5.16
CA TYR A 199 2.66 -22.68 -4.63
C TYR A 199 1.57 -22.35 -3.63
N SER A 200 1.89 -21.54 -2.62
CA SER A 200 0.86 -20.90 -1.80
C SER A 200 0.10 -19.83 -2.61
N ALA A 201 -1.10 -19.46 -2.17
CA ALA A 201 -1.89 -18.41 -2.82
C ALA A 201 -1.12 -17.07 -2.89
N ARG A 202 -0.37 -16.73 -1.84
CA ARG A 202 0.50 -15.54 -1.78
C ARG A 202 1.60 -15.60 -2.84
N GLN A 203 2.27 -16.73 -2.98
CA GLN A 203 3.31 -16.91 -3.99
C GLN A 203 2.77 -16.77 -5.40
N VAL A 204 1.58 -17.28 -5.68
CA VAL A 204 0.92 -17.06 -6.97
C VAL A 204 0.67 -15.57 -7.19
N ARG A 205 0.11 -14.84 -6.20
CA ARG A 205 -0.08 -13.38 -6.30
C ARG A 205 1.23 -12.64 -6.57
N TYR A 206 2.31 -12.98 -5.87
CA TYR A 206 3.62 -12.35 -6.05
C TYR A 206 4.18 -12.62 -7.44
N ASN A 207 4.21 -13.88 -7.88
CA ASN A 207 4.72 -14.22 -9.21
C ASN A 207 3.90 -13.56 -10.33
N ARG A 208 2.58 -13.49 -10.19
CA ARG A 208 1.73 -12.78 -11.15
C ARG A 208 2.02 -11.29 -11.17
N TYR A 209 2.11 -10.64 -10.00
CA TYR A 209 2.53 -9.24 -9.91
C TYR A 209 3.88 -8.99 -10.58
N LEU A 210 4.88 -9.82 -10.30
CA LEU A 210 6.20 -9.70 -10.91
C LEU A 210 6.12 -9.88 -12.44
N SER A 211 5.29 -10.78 -12.93
CA SER A 211 5.14 -11.03 -14.38
C SER A 211 4.53 -9.86 -15.15
N THR A 212 3.67 -9.05 -14.52
CA THR A 212 3.00 -7.90 -15.14
C THR A 212 3.72 -6.57 -14.95
N ASN A 213 4.72 -6.52 -14.05
CA ASN A 213 5.45 -5.30 -13.72
C ASN A 213 6.88 -5.36 -14.27
N PRO A 214 7.18 -4.69 -15.41
CA PRO A 214 8.47 -4.80 -16.10
C PRO A 214 9.65 -4.28 -15.26
N TYR A 215 9.40 -3.38 -14.31
CA TYR A 215 10.41 -2.84 -13.41
C TYR A 215 10.65 -3.68 -12.15
N ALA A 216 9.84 -4.73 -11.93
CA ALA A 216 10.05 -5.67 -10.83
C ALA A 216 11.09 -6.77 -11.18
N PHE A 217 11.64 -6.76 -12.40
CA PHE A 217 12.61 -7.73 -12.89
C PHE A 217 14.06 -7.26 -12.71
N ALA A 218 14.75 -7.83 -11.72
CA ALA A 218 16.22 -7.83 -11.68
C ALA A 218 16.85 -9.12 -11.11
N THR A 219 16.06 -10.17 -10.87
CA THR A 219 16.61 -11.48 -10.45
C THR A 219 15.99 -12.55 -11.36
N GLY A 220 16.75 -13.59 -11.72
CA GLY A 220 16.31 -14.73 -12.57
C GLY A 220 15.21 -15.61 -11.94
N ASN A 221 14.40 -15.01 -11.09
CA ASN A 221 13.38 -15.56 -10.23
C ASN A 221 12.05 -15.73 -11.00
N GLY A 222 11.41 -16.89 -10.86
CA GLY A 222 10.10 -17.20 -11.46
C GLY A 222 10.13 -17.95 -12.79
N ALA A 223 11.26 -18.49 -13.24
CA ALA A 223 11.32 -19.34 -14.44
C ALA A 223 10.44 -20.61 -14.28
N ASP A 224 10.54 -21.27 -13.14
CA ASP A 224 9.74 -22.46 -12.81
C ASP A 224 8.25 -22.13 -12.74
N PHE A 225 7.90 -21.00 -12.13
CA PHE A 225 6.52 -20.53 -12.09
C PHE A 225 5.98 -20.28 -13.50
N LYS A 226 6.75 -19.57 -14.36
CA LYS A 226 6.37 -19.33 -15.77
C LYS A 226 6.21 -20.62 -16.56
N GLN A 227 7.06 -21.62 -16.31
CA GLN A 227 6.96 -22.92 -16.97
C GLN A 227 5.71 -23.68 -16.52
N LEU A 228 5.43 -23.71 -15.22
CA LEU A 228 4.22 -24.31 -14.67
C LEU A 228 2.97 -23.60 -15.19
N ASP A 229 2.94 -22.26 -15.14
CA ASP A 229 1.83 -21.44 -15.61
C ASP A 229 1.48 -21.76 -17.07
N LYS A 230 2.47 -21.75 -17.97
CA LYS A 230 2.26 -22.13 -19.38
C LYS A 230 1.76 -23.56 -19.54
N LYS A 231 2.31 -24.50 -18.77
CA LYS A 231 1.90 -25.91 -18.80
C LYS A 231 0.43 -26.04 -18.37
N LEU A 232 0.04 -25.43 -17.26
CA LEU A 232 -1.34 -25.48 -16.76
C LEU A 232 -2.31 -24.78 -17.69
N GLN A 233 -1.92 -23.65 -18.30
CA GLN A 233 -2.74 -23.00 -19.33
C GLN A 233 -3.01 -23.91 -20.53
N ALA A 234 -2.02 -24.71 -20.95
CA ALA A 234 -2.20 -25.69 -22.02
C ALA A 234 -3.04 -26.89 -21.56
N ASP A 235 -2.68 -27.50 -20.42
CA ASP A 235 -3.31 -28.72 -19.90
C ASP A 235 -4.79 -28.49 -19.53
N CYS A 236 -5.13 -27.31 -19.01
CA CYS A 236 -6.50 -26.94 -18.65
C CYS A 236 -7.28 -26.29 -19.79
N GLY A 237 -6.71 -26.17 -21.00
CA GLY A 237 -7.41 -25.63 -22.17
C GLY A 237 -7.69 -24.11 -22.12
N LEU A 238 -6.85 -23.34 -21.40
CA LEU A 238 -6.93 -21.88 -21.31
C LEU A 238 -6.13 -21.16 -22.40
N ALA A 239 -5.15 -21.85 -23.01
CA ALA A 239 -4.39 -21.33 -24.14
C ALA A 239 -5.30 -21.22 -25.38
N ALA A 240 -5.29 -20.05 -26.03
CA ALA A 240 -6.00 -19.87 -27.28
C ALA A 240 -5.52 -20.91 -28.32
N SER A 241 -6.46 -21.68 -28.88
CA SER A 241 -6.22 -22.37 -30.14
C SER A 241 -5.87 -21.31 -31.17
N ARG A 242 -4.59 -21.23 -31.56
CA ARG A 242 -4.20 -20.42 -32.71
C ARG A 242 -4.92 -20.90 -33.95
#